data_AF-A0A932RNH7-F1
#
_entry.id   AF-A0A932RNH7-F1
#
_cell.length_a   1.000
_cell.length_b   1.000
_cell.length_c   1.000
_cell.angle_alpha   90.00
_cell.angle_beta   90.00
_cell.angle_gamma   90.00
#
_symmetry.space_group_name_H-M   'P 1'
#
loop_
_entity.id
_entity.type
_entity.pdbx_description
1 polymer ?
#
loop_
_entity_poly.entity_id
_entity_poly.type
_entity_poly.pdbx_seq_one_letter_code
_entity_poly.pdbx_strand_id
1 'polypeptide(L)'
;MRNLKWIFLMGLIFTSMAIAALADSVWIGRDSGATQCGCTEGRSLEQDQKELLDLGIESTTGCSGRLIGIVYCDACCVCSAGVYNFFLIDEADLPVAAEAGWGAVRETAPCQ
;
A
#
# COMPACT_ATOMS: atom_id res chain seq x y z
N MET A 1 59.32 -13.06 4.69
CA MET A 1 58.22 -12.07 4.67
C MET A 1 57.50 -12.14 3.31
N ARG A 2 56.55 -13.06 3.11
CA ARG A 2 55.95 -13.32 1.77
C ARG A 2 54.42 -13.57 1.75
N ASN A 3 53.72 -13.43 2.88
CA ASN A 3 52.34 -13.92 3.01
C ASN A 3 51.34 -12.86 3.54
N LEU A 4 51.60 -11.55 3.35
CA LEU A 4 50.73 -10.48 3.88
C LEU A 4 49.84 -9.82 2.81
N LYS A 5 49.94 -10.22 1.54
CA LYS A 5 49.16 -9.61 0.44
C LYS A 5 47.79 -10.26 0.20
N TRP A 6 47.57 -11.49 0.69
CA TRP A 6 46.34 -12.25 0.39
C TRP A 6 45.18 -11.96 1.36
N ILE A 7 45.46 -11.40 2.55
CA ILE A 7 44.42 -11.10 3.55
C ILE A 7 43.60 -9.87 3.14
N PHE A 8 44.19 -8.92 2.43
CA PHE A 8 43.49 -7.71 2.00
C PHE A 8 42.52 -7.90 0.83
N LEU A 9 42.63 -9.00 0.06
CA LEU A 9 41.78 -9.23 -1.12
C LEU A 9 40.48 -9.99 -0.82
N MET A 10 40.36 -10.64 0.35
CA MET A 10 39.18 -11.41 0.75
C MET A 10 38.23 -10.64 1.69
N GLY A 11 38.65 -9.50 2.23
CA GLY A 11 37.82 -8.69 3.15
C GLY A 11 36.84 -7.74 2.48
N LEU A 12 36.89 -7.58 1.15
CA LEU A 12 36.16 -6.51 0.43
C LEU A 12 34.89 -6.96 -0.29
N ILE A 13 34.48 -8.23 -0.16
CA ILE A 13 33.35 -8.80 -0.94
C ILE A 13 32.06 -8.91 -0.10
N PHE A 14 32.09 -8.68 1.22
CA PHE A 14 30.94 -8.95 2.09
C PHE A 14 30.26 -7.74 2.74
N THR A 15 30.53 -6.51 2.28
CA THR A 15 29.98 -5.27 2.89
C THR A 15 28.90 -4.56 2.07
N SER A 16 28.41 -5.13 0.96
CA SER A 16 27.43 -4.45 0.11
C SER A 16 25.95 -4.71 0.45
N MET A 17 25.63 -5.41 1.55
CA MET A 17 24.26 -5.84 1.84
C MET A 17 23.78 -5.33 3.20
N ALA A 18 23.77 -4.02 3.38
CA ALA A 18 23.03 -3.40 4.47
C ALA A 18 22.77 -1.92 4.19
N ILE A 19 22.18 -1.61 3.02
CA ILE A 19 21.33 -0.42 2.96
C ILE A 19 19.95 -0.93 3.32
N ALA A 20 19.71 -1.09 4.63
CA ALA A 20 18.35 -1.10 5.13
C ALA A 20 17.83 0.31 4.87
N ALA A 21 17.19 0.50 3.70
CA ALA A 21 16.44 1.70 3.43
C ALA A 21 15.45 1.86 4.59
N LEU A 22 15.56 2.97 5.31
CA LEU A 22 14.47 3.48 6.13
C LEU A 22 13.38 3.83 5.11
N ALA A 23 12.61 2.83 4.71
CA ALA A 23 11.51 2.99 3.79
C ALA A 23 10.41 3.74 4.53
N ASP A 24 10.27 5.02 4.22
CA ASP A 24 9.11 5.79 4.64
C ASP A 24 7.87 5.08 4.08
N SER A 25 6.89 4.83 4.95
CA SER A 25 5.66 4.11 4.59
C SER A 25 4.50 5.09 4.46
N VAL A 26 3.65 4.88 3.45
CA VAL A 26 2.51 5.75 3.17
C VAL A 26 1.21 4.95 3.11
N TRP A 27 0.15 5.51 3.68
CA TRP A 27 -1.19 4.96 3.52
C TRP A 27 -1.74 5.33 2.14
N ILE A 28 -2.23 4.33 1.42
CA ILE A 28 -3.03 4.51 0.21
C ILE A 28 -4.46 4.06 0.45
N GLY A 29 -5.40 4.64 -0.27
CA GLY A 29 -6.83 4.35 -0.17
C GLY A 29 -7.52 4.36 -1.52
N ARG A 30 -8.51 3.48 -1.67
CA ARG A 30 -9.35 3.39 -2.87
C ARG A 30 -10.78 2.97 -2.50
N ASP A 31 -11.78 3.52 -3.19
CA ASP A 31 -13.18 3.12 -3.00
C ASP A 31 -13.32 1.63 -3.33
N SER A 32 -13.97 0.87 -2.44
CA SER A 32 -14.22 -0.55 -2.64
C SER A 32 -15.26 -0.80 -3.74
N GLY A 33 -16.06 0.20 -4.10
CA GLY A 33 -17.19 0.08 -5.02
C GLY A 33 -18.43 -0.52 -4.36
N ALA A 34 -18.42 -0.73 -3.04
CA ALA A 34 -19.59 -1.17 -2.29
C ALA A 34 -20.69 -0.11 -2.39
N THR A 35 -21.96 -0.52 -2.42
CA THR A 35 -23.12 0.40 -2.51
C THR A 35 -23.97 0.39 -1.24
N GLN A 36 -24.59 1.52 -0.89
CA GLN A 36 -25.32 1.69 0.38
C GLN A 36 -26.49 0.72 0.57
N CYS A 37 -27.13 0.28 -0.51
CA CYS A 37 -28.32 -0.58 -0.47
C CYS A 37 -27.99 -2.08 -0.62
N GLY A 38 -26.71 -2.46 -0.56
CA GLY A 38 -26.30 -3.87 -0.68
C GLY A 38 -26.45 -4.46 -2.09
N CYS A 39 -26.63 -3.63 -3.12
CA CYS A 39 -26.72 -4.09 -4.51
C CYS A 39 -25.37 -4.58 -5.06
N THR A 40 -24.27 -4.15 -4.44
CA THR A 40 -22.90 -4.55 -4.78
C THR A 40 -22.08 -4.49 -3.50
N GLU A 41 -21.46 -5.61 -3.12
CA GLU A 41 -20.63 -5.73 -1.92
C GLU A 41 -19.27 -5.03 -2.07
N GLY A 42 -18.91 -4.62 -3.28
CA GLY A 42 -17.61 -4.03 -3.59
C GLY A 42 -16.49 -5.06 -3.62
N ARG A 43 -15.25 -4.58 -3.73
CA ARG A 43 -14.03 -5.39 -3.65
C ARG A 43 -13.65 -5.63 -2.21
N SER A 44 -13.25 -6.87 -1.91
CA SER A 44 -12.74 -7.24 -0.60
C SER A 44 -11.29 -6.77 -0.41
N LEU A 45 -10.83 -6.74 0.85
CA LEU A 45 -9.42 -6.43 1.15
C LEU A 45 -8.47 -7.43 0.50
N GLU A 46 -8.84 -8.71 0.45
CA GLU A 46 -8.02 -9.75 -0.16
C GLU A 46 -7.90 -9.57 -1.67
N GLN A 47 -8.97 -9.13 -2.34
CA GLN A 47 -8.95 -8.86 -3.78
C GLN A 47 -8.03 -7.68 -4.10
N ASP A 48 -8.16 -6.61 -3.34
CA ASP A 48 -7.34 -5.40 -3.52
C ASP A 48 -5.88 -5.64 -3.12
N GLN A 49 -5.62 -6.40 -2.05
CA GLN A 49 -4.28 -6.79 -1.65
C GLN A 49 -3.61 -7.66 -2.72
N LYS A 50 -4.37 -8.59 -3.31
CA LYS A 50 -3.88 -9.40 -4.43
C LYS A 50 -3.54 -8.52 -5.64
N GLU A 51 -4.36 -7.51 -5.94
CA GLU A 51 -4.08 -6.58 -7.03
C GLU A 51 -2.77 -5.80 -6.80
N LEU A 52 -2.53 -5.31 -5.57
CA LEU A 52 -1.28 -4.65 -5.20
C LEU A 52 -0.08 -5.59 -5.37
N LEU A 53 -0.21 -6.84 -4.93
CA LEU A 53 0.84 -7.85 -5.09
C LEU A 53 1.11 -8.17 -6.57
N ASP A 54 0.06 -8.26 -7.40
CA ASP A 54 0.18 -8.48 -8.84
C ASP A 54 0.87 -7.30 -9.56
N LEU A 55 0.87 -6.10 -8.95
CA LEU A 55 1.63 -4.91 -9.38
C LEU A 55 3.06 -4.88 -8.81
N GLY A 56 3.44 -5.86 -7.99
CA GLY A 56 4.75 -5.91 -7.32
C GLY A 56 4.85 -5.04 -6.06
N ILE A 57 3.72 -4.59 -5.52
CA ILE A 57 3.65 -3.73 -4.33
C ILE A 57 3.36 -4.61 -3.10
N GLU A 58 4.25 -4.58 -2.12
CA GLU A 58 4.05 -5.25 -0.85
C GLU A 58 3.28 -4.34 0.12
N SER A 59 2.20 -4.85 0.71
CA SER A 59 1.42 -4.12 1.74
C SER A 59 1.65 -4.74 3.11
N THR A 60 1.91 -3.92 4.13
CA THR A 60 2.18 -4.41 5.50
C THR A 60 0.92 -4.53 6.37
N THR A 61 -0.09 -3.71 6.11
CA THR A 61 -1.37 -3.71 6.82
C THR A 61 -2.47 -3.23 5.88
N GLY A 62 -3.65 -3.84 5.97
CA GLY A 62 -4.84 -3.43 5.24
C GLY A 62 -6.06 -3.32 6.13
N CYS A 63 -6.95 -2.38 5.86
CA CYS A 63 -8.25 -2.26 6.53
C CYS A 63 -9.30 -1.63 5.64
N SER A 64 -10.57 -1.88 5.93
CA SER A 64 -11.69 -1.18 5.30
C SER A 64 -12.27 -0.16 6.28
N GLY A 65 -12.53 1.05 5.79
CA GLY A 65 -13.07 2.13 6.59
C GLY A 65 -13.92 3.07 5.76
N ARG A 66 -14.53 4.07 6.41
CA ARG A 66 -15.20 5.18 5.72
C ARG A 66 -14.37 6.43 5.87
N LEU A 67 -14.11 7.13 4.77
CA LEU A 67 -13.54 8.47 4.83
C LEU A 67 -14.57 9.44 5.41
N ILE A 68 -14.29 9.99 6.59
CA ILE A 68 -15.16 10.94 7.27
C ILE A 68 -15.26 12.21 6.40
N GLY A 69 -16.48 12.57 5.99
CA GLY A 69 -16.76 13.81 5.26
C GLY A 69 -17.16 13.66 3.79
N ILE A 70 -17.10 12.45 3.22
CA ILE A 70 -17.60 12.19 1.86
C ILE A 70 -18.97 11.51 1.95
N VAL A 71 -20.04 12.31 1.96
CA VAL A 71 -21.43 11.83 1.86
C VAL A 71 -21.91 12.14 0.45
N TYR A 72 -21.89 11.16 -0.45
CA TYR A 72 -22.59 11.25 -1.73
C TYR A 72 -23.92 10.52 -1.62
N CYS A 73 -25.03 11.25 -1.64
CA CYS A 73 -26.35 10.65 -1.81
C CYS A 73 -27.37 11.68 -2.30
N ASP A 74 -27.87 11.52 -3.53
CA ASP A 74 -29.03 12.27 -4.04
C ASP A 74 -30.13 11.34 -4.62
N ALA A 75 -29.87 10.04 -4.78
CA ALA A 75 -30.90 9.05 -5.17
C ALA A 75 -30.53 7.62 -4.74
N CYS A 76 -31.48 6.90 -4.13
CA CYS A 76 -31.29 5.56 -3.57
C CYS A 76 -30.82 4.52 -4.61
N CYS A 77 -30.01 3.56 -4.13
CA CYS A 77 -29.55 2.31 -4.77
C CYS A 77 -28.34 2.34 -5.71
N VAL A 78 -27.81 3.49 -6.15
CA VAL A 78 -26.59 3.56 -6.99
C VAL A 78 -25.41 4.24 -6.28
N CYS A 79 -25.61 4.70 -5.05
CA CYS A 79 -24.59 5.44 -4.31
C CYS A 79 -23.54 4.50 -3.71
N SER A 80 -22.26 4.90 -3.83
CA SER A 80 -21.17 4.29 -3.07
C SER A 80 -21.51 4.31 -1.58
N ALA A 81 -21.20 3.21 -0.90
CA ALA A 81 -21.28 3.07 0.54
C ALA A 81 -20.28 3.99 1.27
N GLY A 82 -19.42 4.67 0.52
CA GLY A 82 -18.31 5.46 1.05
C GLY A 82 -17.31 4.58 1.78
N VAL A 83 -17.21 3.31 1.39
CA VAL A 83 -16.29 2.34 1.97
C VAL A 83 -15.04 2.31 1.11
N TYR A 84 -13.90 2.45 1.77
CA TYR A 84 -12.59 2.47 1.17
C TYR A 84 -11.76 1.36 1.76
N ASN A 85 -10.94 0.74 0.92
CA ASN A 85 -9.88 -0.15 1.34
C ASN A 85 -8.59 0.65 1.42
N PHE A 86 -7.88 0.51 2.53
CA PHE A 86 -6.65 1.20 2.83
C PHE A 86 -5.52 0.20 3.01
N PHE A 87 -4.34 0.55 2.52
CA PHE A 87 -3.12 -0.26 2.68
C PHE A 87 -1.93 0.62 3.03
N LEU A 88 -1.05 0.10 3.87
CA LEU A 88 0.25 0.71 4.16
C LEU A 88 1.31 0.09 3.26
N ILE A 89 1.91 0.90 2.40
CA ILE A 89 2.92 0.51 1.40
C ILE A 89 4.21 1.32 1.58
N ASP A 90 5.28 0.93 0.90
CA ASP A 90 6.48 1.75 0.75
C ASP A 90 6.16 3.02 -0.06
N GLU A 91 6.66 4.18 0.35
CA GLU A 91 6.52 5.43 -0.40
C GLU A 91 7.10 5.32 -1.82
N ALA A 92 8.11 4.49 -2.03
CA ALA A 92 8.68 4.21 -3.35
C ALA A 92 7.67 3.60 -4.33
N ASP A 93 6.67 2.86 -3.82
CA ASP A 93 5.64 2.19 -4.63
C ASP A 93 4.44 3.11 -4.95
N LEU A 94 4.39 4.30 -4.34
CA LEU A 94 3.28 5.25 -4.51
C LEU A 94 3.01 5.62 -5.99
N PRO A 95 4.02 5.85 -6.85
CA PRO A 95 3.77 6.13 -8.28
C PRO A 95 3.06 4.98 -8.98
N VAL A 96 3.46 3.73 -8.71
CA VAL A 96 2.84 2.52 -9.30
C VAL A 96 1.40 2.36 -8.81
N ALA A 97 1.17 2.56 -7.51
CA ALA A 97 -0.17 2.54 -6.93
C ALA A 97 -1.06 3.63 -7.55
N ALA A 98 -0.53 4.84 -7.74
CA ALA A 98 -1.28 5.96 -8.32
C ALA A 98 -1.74 5.68 -9.76
N GLU A 99 -0.90 5.04 -10.57
CA GLU A 99 -1.27 4.61 -11.93
C GLU A 99 -2.41 3.58 -11.92
N ALA A 100 -2.51 2.74 -10.88
CA ALA A 100 -3.59 1.79 -10.65
C ALA A 100 -4.83 2.40 -9.93
N GLY A 101 -4.88 3.73 -9.78
CA GLY A 101 -6.02 4.45 -9.24
C GLY A 101 -6.09 4.48 -7.70
N TRP A 102 -4.96 4.21 -7.02
CA TRP A 102 -4.85 4.39 -5.57
C TRP A 102 -4.45 5.82 -5.22
N GLY A 103 -5.09 6.40 -4.20
CA GLY A 103 -4.76 7.74 -3.72
C GLY A 103 -3.99 7.70 -2.39
N ALA A 104 -2.97 8.54 -2.23
CA ALA A 104 -2.32 8.73 -0.93
C ALA A 104 -3.29 9.34 0.08
N VAL A 105 -3.27 8.81 1.31
CA VAL A 105 -4.12 9.23 2.43
C VAL A 105 -3.25 9.98 3.43
N ARG A 106 -3.60 11.23 3.73
CA ARG A 106 -2.85 12.08 4.67
C ARG A 106 -3.10 11.75 6.14
N GLU A 107 -4.11 10.94 6.44
CA GLU A 107 -4.45 10.51 7.78
C GLU A 107 -3.50 9.39 8.23
N THR A 108 -2.87 9.55 9.38
CA THR A 108 -1.75 8.67 9.80
C THR A 108 -2.16 7.26 10.23
N ALA A 109 -3.46 6.95 10.30
CA ALA A 109 -3.96 5.60 10.55
C ALA A 109 -5.46 5.53 10.25
N PRO A 110 -5.88 5.31 8.99
CA PRO A 110 -7.30 5.21 8.64
C PRO A 110 -8.02 4.00 9.25
N CYS A 111 -7.27 3.14 9.95
CA CYS A 111 -7.74 1.90 10.57
C CYS A 111 -7.96 1.99 12.08
N GLN A 112 -7.89 3.17 12.70
CA GLN A 112 -8.04 3.38 14.15
C GLN A 112 -9.47 3.76 14.57
#